data_AF-A0A822GZ64-F1
#
_entry.id   AF-A0A822GZ64-F1
#
_cell.length_a   1.000
_cell.length_b   1.000
_cell.length_c   1.000
_cell.angle_alpha   90.00
_cell.angle_beta   90.00
_cell.angle_gamma   90.00
#
_symmetry.space_group_name_H-M   'P 1'
#
loop_
_entity.id
_entity.type
_entity.pdbx_description
1 polymer ?
#
loop_
_entity_poly.entity_id
_entity_poly.type
_entity_poly.pdbx_seq_one_letter_code
_entity_poly.pdbx_strand_id
1 'polypeptide(L)'
;IVYNYVKDKHSFETFYRKMLVKRLLGKLSASNDNEQSMILRLKNTCDFAYASKLEKMLQDVNLSETLLDQYQTYCEKNKLDDIGI
;
A
#
# COMPACT_ATOMS: atom_id res chain seq x y z
N ILE A 1 -14.57 -16.19 1.68
CA ILE A 1 -15.46 -17.12 2.43
C ILE A 1 -15.76 -16.58 3.83
N VAL A 2 -14.76 -16.30 4.69
CA VAL A 2 -15.00 -15.72 6.04
C VAL A 2 -15.72 -14.37 6.01
N TYR A 3 -15.36 -13.47 5.07
CA TYR A 3 -16.03 -12.16 4.91
C TYR A 3 -17.56 -12.27 4.71
N ASN A 4 -18.05 -13.34 4.07
CA ASN A 4 -19.47 -13.52 3.80
C ASN A 4 -20.29 -13.79 5.07
N TYR A 5 -19.64 -14.18 6.17
CA TYR A 5 -20.28 -14.43 7.47
C TYR A 5 -20.22 -13.22 8.40
N VAL A 6 -19.59 -12.13 7.99
CA VAL A 6 -19.52 -10.89 8.77
C VAL A 6 -20.87 -10.17 8.69
N LYS A 7 -21.56 -10.03 9.82
CA LYS A 7 -22.85 -9.31 9.92
C LYS A 7 -22.69 -7.82 9.63
N ASP A 8 -21.67 -7.19 10.19
CA ASP A 8 -21.40 -5.76 10.00
C ASP A 8 -20.20 -5.56 9.07
N LYS A 9 -20.51 -5.51 7.77
CA LYS A 9 -19.51 -5.27 6.72
C LYS A 9 -18.85 -3.90 6.84
N HIS A 10 -19.62 -2.87 7.23
CA HIS A 10 -19.12 -1.51 7.33
C HIS A 10 -18.07 -1.34 8.43
N SER A 11 -18.31 -1.97 9.58
CA SER A 11 -17.32 -2.01 10.67
C SER A 11 -16.04 -2.73 10.21
N PHE A 12 -16.15 -3.90 9.58
CA PHE A 12 -14.97 -4.58 9.03
C PHE A 12 -14.19 -3.70 8.06
N GLU A 13 -14.87 -3.06 7.11
CA GLU A 13 -14.23 -2.19 6.12
C GLU A 13 -13.47 -1.02 6.76
N THR A 14 -14.08 -0.39 7.77
CA THR A 14 -13.47 0.72 8.49
C THR A 14 -12.26 0.28 9.30
N PHE A 15 -12.36 -0.85 10.02
CA PHE A 15 -11.27 -1.40 10.81
C PHE A 15 -10.13 -1.91 9.93
N TYR A 16 -10.44 -2.66 8.86
CA TYR A 16 -9.45 -3.20 7.95
C TYR A 16 -8.66 -2.09 7.26
N ARG A 17 -9.34 -1.06 6.74
CA ARG A 17 -8.69 0.13 6.18
C ARG A 17 -7.74 0.77 7.17
N LYS A 18 -8.18 0.99 8.42
CA LYS A 18 -7.33 1.58 9.47
C LYS A 18 -6.09 0.74 9.76
N MET A 19 -6.23 -0.59 9.79
CA MET A 19 -5.09 -1.49 10.02
C MET A 19 -4.15 -1.54 8.82
N LEU A 20 -4.68 -1.52 7.59
CA LEU A 20 -3.87 -1.47 6.38
C LEU A 20 -2.99 -0.21 6.36
N VAL A 21 -3.57 0.97 6.62
CA VAL A 21 -2.79 2.24 6.71
C VAL A 21 -1.62 2.09 7.68
N LYS A 22 -1.86 1.55 8.88
CA LYS A 22 -0.80 1.38 9.89
C LYS A 22 0.31 0.45 9.41
N ARG A 23 -0.04 -0.66 8.74
CA ARG A 23 0.96 -1.59 8.22
C ARG A 23 1.79 -0.98 7.10
N LEU A 24 1.15 -0.27 6.17
CA LEU A 24 1.84 0.35 5.05
C LEU A 24 2.78 1.48 5.49
N LEU A 25 2.29 2.42 6.30
CA LEU A 25 3.12 3.54 6.77
C LEU A 25 4.23 3.09 7.72
N GLY A 26 3.97 2.06 8.53
CA GLY A 26 4.95 1.51 9.46
C GLY A 26 5.89 0.47 8.86
N LYS A 27 5.76 0.15 7.56
CA LYS A 27 6.44 -0.98 6.90
C LYS A 27 6.34 -2.30 7.70
N LEU A 28 5.17 -2.53 8.31
CA LEU A 28 4.89 -3.72 9.14
C LEU A 28 4.26 -4.86 8.33
N SER A 29 4.11 -4.69 7.02
CA SER A 29 3.62 -5.72 6.11
C SER A 29 4.63 -6.88 6.06
N ALA A 30 4.16 -8.11 6.27
CA ALA A 30 5.03 -9.29 6.19
C ALA A 30 5.50 -9.59 4.75
N SER A 31 4.66 -9.27 3.76
CA SER A 31 4.98 -9.36 2.33
C SER A 31 4.00 -8.50 1.53
N ASN A 32 4.51 -7.84 0.47
CA ASN A 32 3.69 -7.07 -0.46
C ASN A 32 2.71 -7.96 -1.23
N ASP A 33 3.12 -9.19 -1.58
CA ASP A 33 2.28 -10.16 -2.29
C ASP A 33 1.07 -10.58 -1.43
N ASN A 34 1.26 -10.69 -0.12
CA ASN A 34 0.18 -11.01 0.81
C ASN A 34 -0.84 -9.88 0.88
N GLU A 35 -0.41 -8.62 0.93
CA GLU A 35 -1.31 -7.47 0.92
C GLU A 35 -2.08 -7.38 -0.40
N GLN A 36 -1.40 -7.57 -1.55
CA GLN A 36 -2.05 -7.60 -2.86
C GLN A 36 -3.07 -8.74 -2.97
N SER A 37 -2.70 -9.96 -2.56
CA SER A 37 -3.61 -11.12 -2.57
C SER A 37 -4.85 -10.89 -1.71
N MET A 38 -4.69 -10.27 -0.54
CA MET A 38 -5.80 -9.96 0.34
C MET A 38 -6.75 -8.93 -0.28
N ILE A 39 -6.23 -7.88 -0.92
CA ILE A 39 -7.06 -6.88 -1.62
C ILE A 39 -7.79 -7.50 -2.81
N LEU A 40 -7.14 -8.38 -3.59
CA LEU A 40 -7.78 -9.14 -4.67
C LEU A 40 -8.96 -9.98 -4.16
N ARG A 41 -8.79 -10.66 -3.03
CA ARG A 41 -9.87 -11.43 -2.40
C ARG A 41 -11.02 -10.53 -1.95
N LEU A 42 -10.72 -9.35 -1.38
CA LEU A 42 -11.73 -8.36 -1.00
C LEU A 42 -12.45 -7.78 -2.23
N LYS A 43 -11.76 -7.55 -3.34
CA LYS A 43 -12.35 -7.08 -4.60
C LYS A 43 -13.42 -8.04 -5.14
N ASN A 44 -13.26 -9.34 -4.90
CA ASN A 44 -14.22 -10.35 -5.31
C ASN A 44 -15.42 -10.49 -4.35
N THR A 45 -15.33 -9.97 -3.11
CA THR A 45 -16.35 -10.18 -2.07
C THR A 45 -17.03 -8.90 -1.57
N CYS A 46 -16.39 -7.76 -1.75
CA CYS A 46 -16.81 -6.45 -1.27
C CYS A 46 -17.21 -5.55 -2.44
N ASP A 47 -17.74 -4.38 -2.12
CA ASP A 47 -18.02 -3.36 -3.12
C ASP A 47 -16.74 -2.92 -3.82
N PHE A 48 -16.83 -2.79 -5.15
CA PHE A 48 -15.72 -2.39 -6.01
C PHE A 48 -15.05 -1.09 -5.54
N ALA A 49 -15.86 -0.10 -5.13
CA ALA A 49 -15.38 1.18 -4.65
C ALA A 49 -14.54 1.07 -3.36
N TYR A 50 -14.84 0.11 -2.49
CA TYR A 50 -14.05 -0.14 -1.29
C TYR A 50 -12.70 -0.77 -1.64
N ALA A 51 -12.71 -1.84 -2.44
CA ALA A 51 -11.47 -2.52 -2.85
C ALA A 51 -10.54 -1.60 -3.66
N SER A 52 -11.09 -0.78 -4.56
CA SER A 52 -10.32 0.19 -5.34
C SER A 52 -9.59 1.22 -4.48
N LYS A 53 -10.19 1.65 -3.34
CA LYS A 53 -9.51 2.53 -2.38
C LYS A 53 -8.30 1.85 -1.74
N LEU A 54 -8.42 0.58 -1.35
CA LEU A 54 -7.31 -0.17 -0.76
C LEU A 54 -6.19 -0.40 -1.79
N GLU A 55 -6.56 -0.72 -3.02
CA GLU A 55 -5.62 -0.91 -4.14
C GLU A 55 -4.82 0.36 -4.40
N LYS A 56 -5.48 1.53 -4.42
CA LYS A 56 -4.83 2.82 -4.56
C LYS A 56 -3.85 3.12 -3.42
N MET A 57 -4.19 2.76 -2.18
CA MET A 57 -3.26 2.93 -1.05
C MET A 57 -1.95 2.14 -1.22
N LEU A 58 -1.98 0.93 -1.80
CA LEU A 58 -0.75 0.19 -2.11
C LEU A 58 0.07 0.88 -3.20
N GLN A 59 -0.61 1.36 -4.24
CA GLN A 59 0.05 2.07 -5.35
C GLN A 59 0.73 3.35 -4.86
N ASP A 60 0.06 4.13 -4.00
CA ASP A 60 0.59 5.38 -3.46
C ASP A 60 1.88 5.15 -2.66
N VAL A 61 1.97 4.06 -1.89
CA VAL A 61 3.18 3.71 -1.12
C VAL A 61 4.30 3.26 -2.03
N ASN A 62 4.03 2.37 -2.99
CA ASN A 62 5.05 1.92 -3.94
C ASN A 62 5.60 3.08 -4.79
N LEU A 63 4.72 3.99 -5.21
CA LEU A 63 5.11 5.20 -5.94
C LEU A 63 5.98 6.10 -5.07
N SER A 64 5.61 6.30 -3.80
CA SER A 64 6.41 7.10 -2.87
C SER A 64 7.82 6.53 -2.67
N GLU A 65 7.95 5.21 -2.58
CA GLU A 65 9.27 4.55 -2.46
C GLU A 65 10.09 4.73 -3.73
N THR A 66 9.47 4.52 -4.89
CA THR A 66 10.14 4.71 -6.20
C THR A 66 10.64 6.16 -6.37
N LEU A 67 9.81 7.15 -6.01
CA LEU A 67 10.18 8.57 -6.08
C LEU A 67 11.32 8.90 -5.11
N LEU A 68 11.32 8.31 -3.92
CA LEU A 68 12.39 8.50 -2.95
C LEU A 68 13.72 7.94 -3.48
N ASP A 69 13.71 6.75 -4.06
CA ASP A 69 14.92 6.13 -4.63
C ASP A 69 15.47 6.95 -5.82
N GLN A 70 14.58 7.44 -6.68
CA GLN A 70 14.95 8.34 -7.78
C GLN A 70 15.58 9.64 -7.26
N TYR A 71 15.00 10.22 -6.21
CA TYR A 71 15.52 11.43 -5.59
C TYR A 71 16.89 11.20 -4.95
N GLN A 72 17.08 10.10 -4.23
CA GLN A 72 18.37 9.73 -3.64
C GLN A 72 19.45 9.56 -4.72
N THR A 73 19.13 8.84 -5.79
CA THR A 73 20.02 8.66 -6.94
C THR A 73 20.39 10.00 -7.59
N TYR A 74 19.42 10.90 -7.73
CA TYR A 74 19.68 12.24 -8.25
C TYR A 74 20.63 13.02 -7.32
N CYS A 75 20.40 13.01 -6.02
CA CYS A 75 21.28 13.68 -5.05
C CYS A 75 22.71 13.11 -5.05
N GLU A 76 22.87 11.81 -5.22
CA GLU A 76 24.19 11.17 -5.32
C GLU A 76 24.94 11.60 -6.58
N LYS A 77 24.26 11.63 -7.73
CA LYS A 77 24.85 12.12 -8.99
C LYS A 77 25.29 13.58 -8.89
N ASN A 78 24.44 14.45 -8.36
CA ASN A 78 24.78 15.87 -8.24
C ASN A 78 25.86 16.13 -7.19
N LYS A 79 25.99 15.28 -6.15
CA LYS A 79 27.13 15.34 -5.22
C LYS A 79 28.45 14.97 -5.90
N LEU A 80 28.45 14.09 -6.91
CA LEU A 80 29.65 13.74 -7.67
C LEU A 80 30.06 14.90 -8.59
N ASP A 81 29.09 15.58 -9.21
CA ASP A 81 29.35 16.74 -10.08
C ASP A 81 29.97 17.93 -9.30
N ASP A 82 29.63 18.11 -8.02
CA ASP A 82 30.19 19.16 -7.14
C ASP A 82 31.61 18.85 -6.62
N ILE A 83 32.07 17.59 -6.70
CA ILE A 83 33.42 17.17 -6.28
C ILE A 83 34.42 17.26 -7.46
N GLY A 84 33.95 17.53 -8.68
CA GLY A 84 34.83 17.78 -9.84
C GLY A 84 35.67 16.58 -10.26
N ILE A 85 35.08 15.38 -10.27
CA ILE A 85 35.65 14.18 -10.93
C ILE A 85 34.82 13.84 -12.17
#